data_AF-A0A601EKI3-F1
#
_entry.id   AF-A0A601EKI3-F1
#
_cell.length_a   1.000
_cell.length_b   1.000
_cell.length_c   1.000
_cell.angle_alpha   90.00
_cell.angle_beta   90.00
_cell.angle_gamma   90.00
#
_symmetry.space_group_name_H-M   'P 1'
#
loop_
_entity.id
_entity.type
_entity.pdbx_description
1 polymer ?
#
loop_
_entity_poly.entity_id
_entity_poly.type
_entity_poly.pdbx_seq_one_letter_code
_entity_poly.pdbx_strand_id
1 'polypeptide(L)'
;FDPSHLHLQQIDYLAYIDIYHERIKAFHVKDAEFNINGRSGVYGGYQPWIQRAGRFRSPGDGQIDFKSIFSKLTQYDFRGWAVLEWECCLKNSEDGAREGSRFIEDHIISVSNRSFDDFAETESNISEIRKILGIF
;
A
#
# COMPACT_ATOMS: atom_id res chain seq x y z
N PHE A 1 6.33 -9.37 1.47
CA PHE A 1 6.41 -8.03 0.86
C PHE A 1 6.46 -7.05 2.00
N ASP A 2 7.53 -6.28 2.07
CA ASP A 2 7.70 -5.23 3.07
C ASP A 2 8.13 -3.96 2.31
N PRO A 3 7.26 -2.94 2.23
CA PRO A 3 7.55 -1.74 1.45
C PRO A 3 8.63 -0.87 2.11
N SER A 4 8.82 -0.96 3.43
CA SER A 4 9.77 -0.13 4.16
C SER A 4 11.21 -0.38 3.70
N HIS A 5 11.60 -1.64 3.55
CA HIS A 5 12.93 -2.02 3.08
C HIS A 5 13.15 -1.61 1.62
N LEU A 6 12.15 -1.82 0.75
CA LEU A 6 12.23 -1.46 -0.65
C LEU A 6 12.35 0.06 -0.84
N HIS A 7 11.60 0.86 -0.06
CA HIS A 7 11.72 2.31 -0.06
C HIS A 7 13.13 2.77 0.34
N LEU A 8 13.70 2.20 1.39
CA LEU A 8 15.08 2.51 1.81
C LEU A 8 16.12 2.09 0.76
N GLN A 9 15.81 1.08 -0.06
CA GLN A 9 16.63 0.65 -1.21
C GLN A 9 16.37 1.46 -2.49
N GLN A 10 15.45 2.43 -2.45
CA GLN A 10 15.01 3.20 -3.62
C GLN A 10 14.43 2.33 -4.75
N ILE A 11 13.76 1.24 -4.36
CA ILE A 11 13.03 0.35 -5.26
C ILE A 11 11.56 0.80 -5.27
N ASP A 12 10.98 0.92 -6.47
CA ASP A 12 9.55 1.13 -6.63
C ASP A 12 8.78 -0.08 -6.10
N TYR A 13 8.31 0.03 -4.86
CA TYR A 13 7.58 -1.03 -4.17
C TYR A 13 6.15 -1.21 -4.69
N LEU A 14 5.60 -0.25 -5.45
CA LEU A 14 4.29 -0.39 -6.08
C LEU A 14 4.42 -1.21 -7.36
N ALA A 15 5.42 -0.90 -8.20
CA ALA A 15 5.75 -1.73 -9.36
C ALA A 15 6.18 -3.14 -8.94
N TYR A 16 6.83 -3.30 -7.78
CA TYR A 16 7.15 -4.61 -7.21
C TYR A 16 5.90 -5.48 -7.03
N ILE A 17 4.79 -4.91 -6.55
CA ILE A 17 3.51 -5.65 -6.43
C ILE A 17 3.05 -6.08 -7.82
N ASP A 18 3.04 -5.16 -8.79
CA ASP A 18 2.59 -5.48 -10.16
C ASP A 18 3.38 -6.66 -10.77
N ILE A 19 4.70 -6.66 -10.58
CA ILE A 19 5.61 -7.69 -11.12
C ILE A 19 5.49 -9.02 -10.36
N TYR A 20 5.32 -9.00 -9.04
CA TYR A 20 5.50 -10.17 -8.19
C TYR A 20 4.25 -10.61 -7.40
N HIS A 21 3.08 -10.03 -7.63
CA HIS A 21 1.85 -10.32 -6.85
C HIS A 21 1.56 -11.81 -6.67
N GLU A 22 1.74 -12.64 -7.71
CA GLU A 22 1.52 -14.10 -7.64
C GLU A 22 2.42 -14.80 -6.58
N ARG A 23 3.59 -14.22 -6.31
CA ARG A 23 4.60 -14.73 -5.37
C ARG A 23 4.52 -14.09 -3.99
N ILE A 24 3.78 -13.00 -3.82
CA ILE A 24 3.60 -12.37 -2.51
C ILE A 24 2.68 -13.26 -1.65
N LYS A 25 3.21 -13.78 -0.53
CA LYS A 25 2.47 -14.63 0.42
C LYS A 25 2.22 -14.00 1.79
N ALA A 26 2.92 -12.91 2.08
CA ALA A 26 2.79 -12.14 3.32
C ALA A 26 3.05 -10.66 3.04
N PHE A 27 2.34 -9.79 3.76
CA PHE A 27 2.52 -8.35 3.72
C PHE A 27 2.82 -7.84 5.14
N HIS A 28 3.98 -7.19 5.30
CA HIS A 28 4.34 -6.51 6.54
C HIS A 28 4.00 -5.03 6.42
N VAL A 29 3.10 -4.57 7.28
CA VAL A 29 2.71 -3.16 7.39
C VAL A 29 3.76 -2.50 8.27
N LYS A 30 4.84 -2.09 7.61
CA LYS A 30 5.99 -1.39 8.20
C LYS A 30 6.27 -0.14 7.40
N ASP A 31 6.54 0.96 8.07
CA ASP A 31 6.75 2.25 7.44
C ASP A 31 8.23 2.65 7.54
N ALA A 32 8.64 3.49 6.62
CA ALA A 32 9.98 4.05 6.61
C ALA A 32 9.97 5.45 6.00
N GLU A 33 11.01 6.19 6.34
CA GLU A 33 11.34 7.44 5.69
C GLU A 33 12.80 7.45 5.30
N PHE A 34 13.10 8.15 4.20
CA PHE A 34 14.47 8.40 3.77
C PHE A 34 14.70 9.92 3.70
N ASN A 35 15.37 10.45 4.72
CA ASN A 35 15.68 11.88 4.83
C ASN A 35 17.14 12.12 4.44
N ILE A 36 17.34 12.65 3.23
CA ILE A 36 18.66 12.95 2.69
C ILE A 36 19.41 13.91 3.62
N ASN A 37 20.66 13.58 3.93
CA ASN A 37 21.56 14.46 4.67
C ASN A 37 23.00 14.33 4.18
N GLY A 38 23.88 15.23 4.64
CA GLY A 38 25.29 15.28 4.21
C GLY A 38 26.24 14.31 4.94
N ARG A 39 25.74 13.41 5.80
CA ARG A 39 26.57 12.56 6.68
C ARG A 39 26.32 11.07 6.51
N SER A 40 25.15 10.67 6.02
CA SER A 40 24.70 9.29 5.99
C SER A 40 23.96 9.00 4.70
N GLY A 41 24.41 7.98 3.97
CA GLY A 41 23.72 7.43 2.82
C GLY A 41 22.85 6.24 3.20
N VAL A 42 22.45 5.44 2.20
CA VAL A 42 21.58 4.26 2.35
C VAL A 42 22.08 3.22 3.36
N TYR A 43 23.40 3.12 3.57
CA TYR A 43 23.98 2.15 4.49
C TYR A 43 23.98 2.60 5.97
N GLY A 44 23.60 3.84 6.26
CA GLY A 44 23.46 4.36 7.63
C GLY A 44 24.76 4.55 8.42
N GLY A 45 25.89 3.97 7.98
CA GLY A 45 27.22 4.16 8.56
C GLY A 45 27.36 3.71 10.02
N TYR A 46 26.66 2.65 10.43
CA TYR A 46 26.59 2.16 11.83
C TYR A 46 26.11 3.20 12.86
N GLN A 47 25.47 4.27 12.40
CA GLN A 47 24.95 5.31 13.29
C GLN A 47 23.78 4.81 14.13
N PRO A 48 23.49 5.45 15.28
CA PRO A 48 22.22 5.28 15.97
C PRO A 48 21.04 5.53 15.03
N TRP A 49 19.95 4.76 15.17
CA TRP A 49 18.79 4.82 14.26
C TRP A 49 18.23 6.23 14.03
N ILE A 50 18.21 7.06 15.08
CA ILE A 50 17.70 8.44 14.99
C ILE A 50 18.54 9.33 14.07
N GLN A 51 19.82 9.01 13.87
CA GLN A 51 20.78 9.80 13.07
C GLN A 51 20.93 9.30 11.62
N ARG A 52 20.36 8.14 11.30
CA ARG A 52 20.41 7.58 9.93
C ARG A 52 19.53 8.37 8.99
N ALA A 53 19.92 8.43 7.71
CA ALA A 53 19.07 8.96 6.65
C ALA A 53 17.80 8.10 6.47
N GLY A 54 17.97 6.78 6.42
CA GLY A 54 16.88 5.81 6.42
C GLY A 54 16.44 5.42 7.83
N ARG A 55 15.16 5.58 8.16
CA ARG A 55 14.59 5.27 9.48
C ARG A 55 13.29 4.49 9.34
N PHE A 56 13.12 3.44 10.14
CA PHE A 56 11.84 2.76 10.30
C PHE A 56 10.91 3.56 11.21
N ARG A 57 9.63 3.59 10.84
CA ARG A 57 8.58 4.40 11.42
C ARG A 57 7.37 3.54 11.72
N SER A 58 6.55 3.99 12.67
CA SER A 58 5.22 3.42 12.83
C SER A 58 4.38 3.71 11.58
N PRO A 59 3.45 2.83 11.16
CA PRO A 59 2.55 3.08 10.04
C PRO A 59 1.87 4.45 10.12
N GLY A 60 2.02 5.27 9.07
CA GLY A 60 1.46 6.60 8.97
C GLY A 60 2.41 7.73 9.40
N ASP A 61 3.54 7.42 10.03
CA ASP A 61 4.57 8.41 10.43
C ASP A 61 5.73 8.50 9.42
N GLY A 62 5.73 7.69 8.36
CA GLY A 62 6.78 7.67 7.34
C GLY A 62 6.28 8.13 5.98
N GLN A 63 6.84 7.53 4.93
CA GLN A 63 6.67 7.95 3.54
C GLN A 63 6.02 6.88 2.67
N ILE A 64 5.69 5.71 3.22
CA ILE A 64 5.08 4.62 2.45
C ILE A 64 3.63 4.96 2.09
N ASP A 65 3.32 4.87 0.80
CA ASP A 65 1.95 5.01 0.29
C ASP A 65 1.13 3.74 0.51
N PHE A 66 0.59 3.60 1.73
CA PHE A 66 -0.26 2.46 2.09
C PHE A 66 -1.57 2.43 1.31
N LYS A 67 -2.17 3.58 0.95
CA LYS A 67 -3.43 3.60 0.18
C LYS A 67 -3.27 2.91 -1.16
N SER A 68 -2.17 3.19 -1.86
CA SER A 68 -1.86 2.53 -3.13
C SER A 68 -1.50 1.06 -2.95
N ILE A 69 -0.76 0.70 -1.89
CA ILE A 69 -0.43 -0.71 -1.60
C ILE A 69 -1.70 -1.54 -1.35
N PHE A 70 -2.58 -1.10 -0.45
CA PHE A 70 -3.82 -1.83 -0.17
C PHE A 70 -4.70 -1.90 -1.42
N SER A 71 -4.79 -0.82 -2.20
CA SER A 71 -5.51 -0.81 -3.48
C SER A 71 -4.96 -1.85 -4.46
N LYS A 72 -3.64 -1.94 -4.62
CA LYS A 72 -3.00 -2.93 -5.51
C LYS A 72 -3.15 -4.36 -4.99
N LEU A 73 -2.97 -4.60 -3.69
CA LEU A 73 -3.15 -5.93 -3.11
C LEU A 73 -4.61 -6.40 -3.26
N THR A 74 -5.58 -5.50 -3.09
CA THR A 74 -6.99 -5.77 -3.37
C THR A 74 -7.23 -6.04 -4.86
N GLN A 75 -6.65 -5.23 -5.76
CA GLN A 75 -6.74 -5.41 -7.21
C GLN A 75 -6.28 -6.82 -7.66
N TYR A 76 -5.25 -7.37 -7.01
CA TYR A 76 -4.68 -8.69 -7.33
C TYR A 76 -5.25 -9.84 -6.48
N ASP A 77 -6.37 -9.64 -5.77
CA ASP A 77 -7.01 -10.65 -4.89
C ASP A 77 -6.03 -11.29 -3.89
N PHE A 78 -5.15 -10.49 -3.28
CA PHE A 78 -4.22 -11.00 -2.27
C PHE A 78 -4.97 -11.51 -1.03
N ARG A 79 -4.83 -12.81 -0.74
CA ARG A 79 -5.54 -13.49 0.37
C ARG A 79 -4.73 -13.66 1.65
N GLY A 80 -3.59 -12.99 1.77
CA GLY A 80 -2.72 -13.11 2.93
C GLY A 80 -3.06 -12.10 4.04
N TRP A 81 -2.22 -12.10 5.08
CA TRP A 81 -2.37 -11.20 6.22
C TRP A 81 -1.63 -9.87 5.99
N ALA A 82 -2.27 -8.77 6.39
CA ALA A 82 -1.59 -7.51 6.68
C ALA A 82 -1.06 -7.57 8.11
N VAL A 83 0.22 -7.92 8.26
CA VAL A 83 0.86 -8.12 9.55
C VAL A 83 1.50 -6.82 9.99
N LEU A 84 1.09 -6.28 11.15
CA LEU A 84 1.78 -5.14 11.75
C LEU A 84 3.19 -5.58 12.19
N GLU A 85 4.21 -5.05 11.54
CA GLU A 85 5.59 -5.15 12.01
C GLU A 85 5.99 -3.78 12.56
N TRP A 86 5.95 -3.64 13.88
CA TRP A 86 6.24 -2.36 14.52
C TRP A 86 7.73 -2.21 14.80
N GLU A 87 8.36 -1.23 14.14
CA GLU A 87 9.67 -0.70 14.50
C GLU A 87 9.66 0.82 14.32
N CYS A 88 9.99 1.57 15.36
CA CYS A 88 10.06 3.02 15.29
C CYS A 88 11.14 3.54 16.23
N CYS A 89 12.05 4.37 15.71
CA CYS A 89 13.11 4.96 16.53
C CYS A 89 12.65 6.13 17.42
N LEU A 90 11.36 6.49 17.39
CA LEU A 90 10.81 7.64 18.13
C LEU A 90 9.57 7.30 18.97
N LYS A 91 8.66 6.45 18.48
CA LYS A 91 7.41 6.09 19.17
C LYS A 91 7.67 4.89 20.10
N ASN A 92 6.88 4.72 21.16
CA ASN A 92 6.91 3.51 21.98
C ASN A 92 6.04 2.40 21.35
N SER A 93 6.28 1.16 21.76
CA SER A 93 5.67 -0.04 21.18
C SER A 93 4.17 -0.13 21.40
N GLU A 94 3.67 0.27 22.56
CA GLU A 94 2.28 0.14 22.96
C GLU A 94 1.39 1.09 22.16
N ASP A 95 1.82 2.35 22.02
CA ASP A 95 1.16 3.33 21.15
C ASP A 95 1.24 2.88 19.69
N GLY A 96 2.41 2.43 19.27
CA GLY A 96 2.65 1.87 17.94
C GLY A 96 1.71 0.72 17.57
N ALA A 97 1.53 -0.24 18.48
CA ALA A 97 0.65 -1.39 18.28
C ALA A 97 -0.83 -0.97 18.22
N ARG A 98 -1.26 -0.11 19.14
CA ARG A 98 -2.64 0.38 19.23
C ARG A 98 -3.04 1.21 18.01
N GLU A 99 -2.20 2.15 17.60
CA GLU A 99 -2.42 3.00 16.43
C GLU A 99 -2.29 2.20 15.14
N GLY A 100 -1.26 1.35 15.03
CA GLY A 100 -1.01 0.53 13.85
C GLY A 100 -2.14 -0.47 13.56
N SER A 101 -2.75 -1.06 14.58
CA SER A 101 -3.90 -1.95 14.41
C SER A 101 -5.08 -1.22 13.74
N ARG A 102 -5.44 -0.03 14.26
CA ARG A 102 -6.51 0.80 13.68
C ARG A 102 -6.17 1.29 12.29
N PHE A 103 -4.92 1.71 12.08
CA PHE A 103 -4.43 2.14 10.78
C PHE A 103 -4.62 1.04 9.72
N ILE A 104 -4.30 -0.21 10.05
CA ILE A 104 -4.49 -1.34 9.13
C ILE A 104 -5.98 -1.56 8.85
N GLU A 105 -6.81 -1.58 9.88
CA GLU A 105 -8.27 -1.75 9.75
C GLU A 105 -8.87 -0.71 8.80
N ASP A 106 -8.49 0.56 8.95
CA ASP A 106 -8.97 1.68 8.12
C ASP A 106 -8.52 1.58 6.65
N HIS A 107 -7.45 0.83 6.34
CA HIS A 107 -6.94 0.65 4.97
C HIS A 107 -7.49 -0.60 4.28
N ILE A 108 -8.09 -1.54 5.02
CA ILE A 108 -8.66 -2.75 4.42
C ILE A 108 -9.88 -2.37 3.58
N ILE A 109 -9.84 -2.73 2.29
CA ILE A 109 -10.92 -2.44 1.35
C ILE A 109 -11.94 -3.58 1.36
N SER A 110 -13.19 -3.25 1.70
CA SER A 110 -14.34 -4.14 1.48
C SER A 110 -14.68 -4.16 -0.01
N VAL A 111 -14.40 -5.27 -0.69
CA VAL A 111 -14.62 -5.41 -2.13
C VAL A 111 -16.12 -5.45 -2.45
N SER A 112 -16.52 -4.73 -3.50
CA SER A 112 -17.91 -4.72 -4.00
C SER A 112 -18.29 -6.08 -4.58
N ASN A 113 -19.53 -6.51 -4.31
CA ASN A 113 -20.12 -7.71 -4.95
C ASN A 113 -20.74 -7.43 -6.32
N ARG A 114 -20.65 -6.18 -6.82
CA ARG A 114 -21.20 -5.74 -8.11
C ARG A 114 -20.09 -5.19 -8.98
N SER A 115 -20.21 -5.39 -10.30
CA SER A 115 -19.31 -4.73 -11.24
C SER A 115 -19.50 -3.23 -11.14
N PHE A 116 -18.42 -2.47 -11.33
CA PHE A 116 -18.51 -1.02 -11.32
C PHE A 116 -19.47 -0.52 -12.40
N ASP A 117 -19.49 -1.15 -13.58
CA ASP A 117 -20.30 -0.70 -14.72
C ASP A 117 -21.78 -1.14 -14.67
N ASP A 118 -22.21 -1.90 -13.65
CA ASP A 118 -23.59 -2.37 -13.53
C ASP A 118 -24.60 -1.21 -13.39
N PHE A 119 -24.16 0.00 -13.01
CA PHE A 119 -25.04 1.19 -13.02
C PHE A 119 -25.32 1.71 -14.44
N ALA A 120 -24.47 1.37 -15.41
CA ALA A 120 -24.60 1.75 -16.81
C ALA A 120 -25.37 0.70 -17.63
N GLU A 121 -25.62 -0.49 -17.07
CA GLU A 121 -26.56 -1.47 -17.64
C GLU A 121 -28.00 -0.96 -17.50
N THR A 122 -28.43 -0.12 -18.44
CA THR A 122 -29.85 0.01 -18.78
C THR A 122 -30.28 -1.21 -19.59
N GLU A 123 -31.49 -1.75 -19.36
CA GLU A 123 -32.08 -2.78 -20.24
C GLU A 123 -32.03 -2.27 -21.69
N SER A 124 -31.11 -2.81 -22.46
CA SER A 124 -30.81 -2.33 -23.81
C SER A 124 -31.99 -2.64 -24.74
N ASN A 125 -32.84 -1.64 -24.97
CA ASN A 125 -33.87 -1.71 -25.98
C ASN A 125 -33.21 -1.57 -27.36
N ILE A 126 -33.17 -2.67 -28.12
CA ILE A 126 -32.59 -2.72 -29.47
C ILE A 126 -33.17 -1.61 -30.39
N SER A 127 -34.44 -1.22 -30.17
CA SER A 127 -35.07 -0.12 -30.90
C SER A 127 -34.44 1.25 -30.59
N GLU A 128 -34.12 1.51 -29.33
CA GLU A 128 -33.46 2.76 -28.91
C GLU A 128 -32.00 2.81 -29.38
N ILE A 129 -31.28 1.69 -29.28
CA ILE A 129 -29.90 1.57 -29.79
C ILE A 129 -29.86 1.81 -31.29
N ARG A 130 -30.80 1.24 -32.06
CA ARG A 130 -30.91 1.49 -33.50
C ARG A 130 -31.17 2.96 -33.82
N LYS A 131 -32.04 3.62 -33.06
CA LYS A 131 -32.32 5.06 -33.17
C LYS A 131 -31.08 5.92 -32.89
N ILE A 132 -30.33 5.59 -31.84
CA ILE A 132 -29.08 6.30 -31.47
C ILE A 132 -28.02 6.12 -32.56
N LEU A 133 -27.92 4.93 -33.15
CA LEU A 133 -26.96 4.61 -34.22
C LEU A 133 -27.41 5.10 -35.62
N GLY A 134 -28.60 5.69 -35.75
CA GLY A 134 -29.14 6.14 -37.04
C GLY A 134 -29.46 5.01 -38.01
N ILE A 135 -29.69 3.80 -37.50
CA ILE A 135 -30.05 2.61 -38.28
C ILE A 135 -31.57 2.46 -38.18
N PHE A 136 -32.28 2.74 -39.28
CA PHE A 136 -33.74 2.62 -39.37
C PHE A 136 -34.17 1.19 -39.73
#